data_AF-M6U6H4-F1
#
_entry.id   AF-M6U6H4-F1
#
_cell.length_a   1.000
_cell.length_b   1.000
_cell.length_c   1.000
_cell.angle_alpha   90.00
_cell.angle_beta   90.00
_cell.angle_gamma   90.00
#
_symmetry.space_group_name_H-M   'P 1'
#
loop_
_entity.id
_entity.type
_entity.pdbx_description
1 polymer ?
#
loop_
_entity_poly.entity_id
_entity_poly.type
_entity_poly.pdbx_seq_one_letter_code
_entity_poly.pdbx_strand_id
1 'polypeptide(L)'
;MVRKIIILFLIFLHFDCSTSLTFIEVVKKKKDYRPYDGTLIDIFLISLGPFGVFYGKSTTLSFISGLIDLPLSFVLDTILLPGTIPYYIYVKSGRPGSENWYNQKFSVRLKSFRDQNPPYAALKLIIAENDLEALQEFFKSYDVIALEKKIRYLQEENLLPYEHREQSPYYPETGIIDYMGAFFSKGEPYNYQRESNPLSLGDRLEFAYLLYEEFRKDPILEKRYYDTVWKVCFSSGVLIENPNILKKVILEFSEKKEISDLFASIAQEYSEKRYKHFQDFFHDSYYFLNKAKTQKSSEFWYNRVELLTKLDKFLQKNPELQKKWKLTAWISAISSGVIAYRPPLLERAFREFPIETEKSALNLFVAAYKSKNRQSVDIIAQNLKDAKTFPLDQLYETNIENILEYPYLLEKLLQTGWDPNLILEWKKPKFNGRKKSIQTEEKTLLILAMEDDLIPVETIRILLKYGANPGLGVKRNSDGKEYMFYPLAAINSNGNNIIKESKQKILMDWKK
;
A
#
# COMPACT_ATOMS: atom_id res chain seq x y z
N MET A 1 -14.47 20.08 -31.45
CA MET A 1 -13.23 20.63 -30.85
C MET A 1 -13.39 22.12 -30.51
N VAL A 2 -13.79 22.96 -31.47
CA VAL A 2 -14.01 24.42 -31.30
C VAL A 2 -14.94 24.80 -30.13
N ARG A 3 -16.08 24.12 -29.97
CA ARG A 3 -17.03 24.40 -28.86
C ARG A 3 -16.42 24.20 -27.47
N LYS A 4 -15.54 23.19 -27.30
CA LYS A 4 -14.85 22.95 -26.02
C LYS A 4 -13.81 24.03 -25.72
N ILE A 5 -13.13 24.53 -26.77
CA ILE A 5 -12.16 25.62 -26.65
C ILE A 5 -12.85 26.93 -26.28
N ILE A 6 -13.98 27.26 -26.90
CA ILE A 6 -14.78 28.45 -26.57
C ILE A 6 -15.28 28.39 -25.12
N ILE A 7 -15.77 27.23 -24.67
CA ILE A 7 -16.23 27.05 -23.28
C ILE A 7 -15.04 27.21 -22.30
N LEU A 8 -13.89 26.61 -22.58
CA LEU A 8 -12.70 26.77 -21.72
C LEU A 8 -12.23 28.23 -21.66
N PHE A 9 -12.29 28.93 -22.79
CA PHE A 9 -11.94 30.34 -22.88
C PHE A 9 -12.92 31.23 -22.09
N LEU A 10 -14.22 30.95 -22.18
CA LEU A 10 -15.25 31.66 -21.39
C LEU A 10 -15.10 31.39 -19.88
N ILE A 11 -14.74 30.16 -19.48
CA ILE A 11 -14.46 29.82 -18.08
C ILE A 11 -13.24 30.59 -17.60
N PHE A 12 -12.16 30.60 -18.38
CA PHE A 12 -10.94 31.35 -18.05
C PHE A 12 -11.23 32.85 -17.87
N LEU A 13 -12.00 33.44 -18.79
CA LEU A 13 -12.42 34.84 -18.70
C LEU A 13 -13.31 35.13 -17.46
N HIS A 14 -14.17 34.20 -17.03
CA HIS A 14 -14.95 34.39 -15.79
C HIS A 14 -14.06 34.39 -14.53
N PHE A 15 -12.96 33.64 -14.51
CA PHE A 15 -12.05 33.62 -13.36
C PHE A 15 -11.17 34.88 -13.27
N ASP A 16 -10.91 35.55 -14.40
CA ASP A 16 -10.06 36.73 -14.46
C ASP A 16 -10.81 38.07 -14.48
N CYS A 17 -12.15 38.07 -14.43
CA CYS A 17 -12.93 39.31 -14.39
C CYS A 17 -12.78 40.07 -13.05
N SER A 18 -13.09 41.37 -13.09
CA SER A 18 -12.98 42.29 -11.94
C SER A 18 -13.71 41.80 -10.69
N THR A 19 -14.89 41.19 -10.82
CA THR A 19 -15.66 40.63 -9.68
C THR A 19 -14.95 39.45 -9.02
N SER A 20 -14.34 38.55 -9.81
CA SER A 20 -13.56 37.42 -9.29
C SER A 20 -12.31 37.90 -8.54
N LEU A 21 -11.61 38.90 -9.08
CA LEU A 21 -10.42 39.48 -8.45
C LEU A 21 -10.75 40.20 -7.14
N THR A 22 -11.81 41.01 -7.11
CA THR A 22 -12.27 41.67 -5.88
C THR A 22 -12.72 40.64 -4.83
N PHE A 23 -13.43 39.58 -5.24
CA PHE A 23 -13.81 38.51 -4.31
C PHE A 23 -12.59 37.82 -3.69
N ILE A 24 -11.57 37.46 -4.50
CA ILE A 24 -10.33 36.86 -4.01
C ILE A 24 -9.62 37.79 -3.02
N GLU A 25 -9.56 39.08 -3.30
CA GLU A 25 -8.96 40.04 -2.37
C GLU A 25 -9.73 40.15 -1.05
N VAL A 26 -11.06 40.16 -1.11
CA VAL A 26 -11.92 40.24 0.09
C VAL A 26 -11.73 39.00 0.96
N VAL A 27 -11.68 37.81 0.36
CA VAL A 27 -11.38 36.56 1.08
C VAL A 27 -9.99 36.60 1.71
N LYS A 28 -8.96 37.02 0.96
CA LYS A 28 -7.59 37.14 1.49
C LYS A 28 -7.51 38.14 2.65
N LYS A 29 -8.22 39.27 2.56
CA LYS A 29 -8.20 40.37 3.53
C LYS A 29 -9.23 40.22 4.66
N LYS A 30 -10.03 39.14 4.66
CA LYS A 30 -11.14 38.89 5.60
C LYS A 30 -12.08 40.10 5.77
N LYS A 31 -12.41 40.76 4.67
CA LYS A 31 -13.35 41.90 4.67
C LYS A 31 -14.75 41.43 4.30
N ASP A 32 -15.75 42.27 4.52
CA ASP A 32 -17.10 42.03 4.01
C ASP A 32 -17.13 42.27 2.50
N TYR A 33 -17.69 41.31 1.77
CA TYR A 33 -17.90 41.42 0.34
C TYR A 33 -19.13 42.29 0.06
N ARG A 34 -19.01 43.25 -0.88
CA ARG A 34 -20.13 44.05 -1.36
C ARG A 34 -20.46 43.63 -2.79
N PRO A 35 -21.70 43.19 -3.06
CA PRO A 35 -22.13 42.86 -4.42
C PRO A 35 -21.91 44.04 -5.37
N TYR A 36 -21.55 43.75 -6.61
CA TYR A 36 -21.31 44.73 -7.69
C TYR A 36 -20.03 45.57 -7.58
N ASP A 37 -19.16 45.35 -6.58
CA ASP A 37 -17.89 46.09 -6.50
C ASP A 37 -17.04 45.91 -7.77
N GLY A 38 -16.96 44.68 -8.31
CA GLY A 38 -16.26 44.40 -9.57
C GLY A 38 -16.96 45.01 -10.79
N THR A 39 -18.29 44.88 -10.87
CA THR A 39 -19.09 45.55 -11.90
C THR A 39 -18.91 47.07 -11.91
N LEU A 40 -18.84 47.71 -10.73
CA LEU A 40 -18.60 49.15 -10.61
C LEU A 40 -17.20 49.56 -11.07
N ILE A 41 -16.19 48.71 -10.84
CA ILE A 41 -14.85 48.91 -11.39
C ILE A 41 -14.92 48.90 -12.92
N ASP A 42 -15.63 47.94 -13.51
CA ASP A 42 -15.73 47.86 -14.97
C ASP A 42 -16.48 49.06 -15.57
N ILE A 43 -17.58 49.50 -14.95
CA ILE A 43 -18.31 50.73 -15.33
C ILE A 43 -17.39 51.95 -15.23
N PHE A 44 -16.60 52.05 -14.16
CA PHE A 44 -15.64 53.13 -13.99
C PHE A 44 -14.59 53.12 -15.11
N LEU A 45 -14.01 51.97 -15.43
CA LEU A 45 -13.02 51.83 -16.50
C LEU A 45 -13.60 52.19 -17.88
N ILE A 46 -14.86 51.84 -18.16
CA ILE A 46 -15.57 52.24 -19.38
C ILE A 46 -15.82 53.77 -19.38
N SER A 47 -16.18 54.35 -18.24
CA SER A 47 -16.48 55.79 -18.15
C SER A 47 -15.28 56.70 -18.46
N LEU A 48 -14.05 56.18 -18.32
CA LEU A 48 -12.82 56.88 -18.69
C LEU A 48 -12.68 57.12 -20.21
N GLY A 49 -13.46 56.39 -21.02
CA GLY A 49 -13.52 56.54 -22.47
C GLY A 49 -12.29 56.00 -23.23
N PRO A 50 -12.41 55.78 -24.55
CA PRO A 50 -11.37 55.14 -25.35
C PRO A 50 -10.14 56.02 -25.66
N PHE A 51 -10.27 57.35 -25.53
CA PHE A 51 -9.23 58.31 -25.93
C PHE A 51 -8.80 59.26 -24.80
N GLY A 52 -8.98 58.84 -23.54
CA GLY A 52 -8.60 59.62 -22.36
C GLY A 52 -7.16 59.36 -21.88
N VAL A 53 -6.73 60.19 -20.94
CA VAL A 53 -5.50 59.98 -20.14
C VAL A 53 -5.87 60.04 -18.67
N PHE A 54 -5.58 58.96 -17.93
CA PHE A 54 -5.82 58.86 -16.48
C PHE A 54 -4.50 58.50 -15.79
N TYR A 55 -4.08 59.33 -14.82
CA TYR A 55 -2.76 59.23 -14.17
C TYR A 55 -1.58 59.10 -15.17
N GLY A 56 -1.61 59.89 -16.25
CA GLY A 56 -0.54 59.92 -17.26
C GLY A 56 -0.48 58.69 -18.17
N LYS A 57 -1.43 57.76 -18.07
CA LYS A 57 -1.53 56.58 -18.95
C LYS A 57 -2.76 56.70 -19.86
N SER A 58 -2.62 56.21 -21.10
CA SER A 58 -3.75 56.06 -22.01
C SER A 58 -4.81 55.15 -21.41
N THR A 59 -6.07 55.58 -21.48
CA THR A 59 -7.22 54.83 -20.94
C THR A 59 -7.74 53.79 -21.93
N THR A 60 -7.19 53.69 -23.15
CA THR A 60 -7.72 52.83 -24.22
C THR A 60 -7.76 51.36 -23.82
N LEU A 61 -6.72 50.84 -23.18
CA LEU A 61 -6.68 49.44 -22.73
C LEU A 61 -7.66 49.18 -21.58
N SER A 62 -7.74 50.11 -20.62
CA SER A 62 -8.71 50.05 -19.52
C SER A 62 -10.16 50.08 -20.00
N PHE A 63 -10.43 50.91 -21.00
CA PHE A 63 -11.74 50.99 -21.63
C PHE A 63 -12.14 49.67 -22.30
N ILE A 64 -11.22 49.05 -23.05
CA ILE A 64 -11.45 47.76 -23.70
C ILE A 64 -11.62 46.65 -22.65
N SER A 65 -10.80 46.62 -21.60
CA SER A 65 -10.92 45.61 -20.54
C SER A 65 -12.27 45.73 -19.83
N GLY A 66 -12.69 46.94 -19.46
CA GLY A 66 -14.00 47.17 -18.86
C GLY A 66 -15.15 46.69 -19.74
N LEU A 67 -15.11 46.93 -21.06
CA LEU A 67 -16.15 46.44 -21.98
C LEU A 67 -16.23 44.92 -22.08
N ILE A 68 -15.09 44.23 -22.00
CA ILE A 68 -15.04 42.75 -22.07
C ILE A 68 -15.46 42.15 -20.72
N ASP A 69 -15.01 42.73 -19.61
CA ASP A 69 -15.21 42.20 -18.27
C ASP A 69 -16.59 42.49 -17.70
N LEU A 70 -17.19 43.65 -18.01
CA LEU A 70 -18.50 44.07 -17.48
C LEU A 70 -19.59 42.99 -17.59
N PRO A 71 -19.86 42.36 -18.75
CA PRO A 71 -20.90 41.34 -18.83
C PRO A 71 -20.57 40.09 -17.98
N LEU A 72 -19.30 39.76 -17.79
CA LEU A 72 -18.86 38.62 -16.98
C LEU A 72 -19.02 38.94 -15.49
N SER A 73 -18.52 40.10 -15.06
CA SER A 73 -18.67 40.64 -13.71
C SER A 73 -20.14 40.76 -13.30
N PHE A 74 -20.98 41.29 -14.19
CA PHE A 74 -22.42 41.44 -13.95
C PHE A 74 -23.14 40.09 -13.81
N VAL A 75 -22.87 39.11 -14.68
CA VAL A 75 -23.45 37.76 -14.55
C VAL A 75 -23.01 37.10 -13.24
N LEU A 76 -21.75 37.29 -12.86
CA LEU A 76 -21.20 36.72 -11.64
C LEU A 76 -21.84 37.37 -10.39
N ASP A 77 -21.97 38.69 -10.37
CA ASP A 77 -22.62 39.48 -9.31
C ASP A 77 -24.13 39.24 -9.18
N THR A 78 -24.85 39.08 -10.30
CA THR A 78 -26.32 39.01 -10.30
C THR A 78 -26.87 37.59 -10.21
N ILE A 79 -26.17 36.59 -10.76
CA ILE A 79 -26.70 35.21 -10.88
C ILE A 79 -25.90 34.23 -10.03
N LEU A 80 -24.58 34.19 -10.20
CA LEU A 80 -23.75 33.13 -9.62
C LEU A 80 -23.46 33.35 -8.14
N LEU A 81 -23.11 34.57 -7.75
CA LEU A 81 -22.82 34.91 -6.37
C LEU A 81 -24.06 34.86 -5.47
N PRO A 82 -25.23 35.41 -5.85
CA PRO A 82 -26.44 35.28 -5.03
C PRO A 82 -26.93 33.82 -4.88
N GLY A 83 -26.58 32.91 -5.79
CA GLY A 83 -26.87 31.48 -5.64
C GLY A 83 -25.89 30.73 -4.73
N THR A 84 -24.63 31.17 -4.63
CA THR A 84 -23.53 30.45 -3.95
C THR A 84 -23.10 31.08 -2.62
N ILE A 85 -23.16 32.41 -2.52
CA ILE A 85 -22.80 33.19 -1.34
C ILE A 85 -23.75 32.93 -0.15
N PRO A 86 -25.09 32.82 -0.30
CA PRO A 86 -25.95 32.56 0.86
C PRO A 86 -25.62 31.24 1.55
N TYR A 87 -25.23 30.22 0.78
CA TYR A 87 -24.77 28.95 1.35
C TYR A 87 -23.41 29.10 2.04
N TYR A 88 -22.44 29.75 1.40
CA TYR A 88 -21.12 29.99 2.00
C TYR A 88 -21.18 30.84 3.28
N ILE A 89 -21.92 31.95 3.24
CA ILE A 89 -22.18 32.81 4.41
C ILE A 89 -22.97 32.04 5.44
N TYR A 90 -24.03 31.31 5.08
CA TYR A 90 -24.80 30.50 6.04
C TYR A 90 -23.91 29.49 6.77
N VAL A 91 -23.12 28.69 6.04
CA VAL A 91 -22.19 27.69 6.60
C VAL A 91 -21.17 28.31 7.56
N LYS A 92 -20.72 29.56 7.32
CA LYS A 92 -19.75 30.26 8.19
C LYS A 92 -20.35 31.24 9.20
N SER A 93 -21.65 31.53 9.14
CA SER A 93 -22.32 32.61 9.90
C SER A 93 -22.54 32.36 11.39
N GLY A 94 -22.35 31.14 11.89
CA GLY A 94 -22.67 30.81 13.30
C GLY A 94 -24.16 30.79 13.62
N ARG A 95 -25.05 30.87 12.62
CA ARG A 95 -26.50 30.73 12.78
C ARG A 95 -26.92 29.27 13.01
N PRO A 96 -28.09 29.01 13.63
CA PRO A 96 -28.59 27.64 13.84
C PRO A 96 -28.57 26.80 12.55
N GLY A 97 -27.92 25.64 12.62
CA GLY A 97 -27.72 24.73 11.48
C GLY A 97 -26.44 24.97 10.64
N SER A 98 -25.66 26.02 10.93
CA SER A 98 -24.33 26.23 10.31
C SER A 98 -23.22 25.37 10.94
N GLU A 99 -22.15 25.12 10.20
CA GLU A 99 -20.96 24.37 10.67
C GLU A 99 -20.34 25.04 11.91
N ASN A 100 -20.25 26.37 11.91
CA ASN A 100 -19.66 27.12 13.02
C ASN A 100 -20.56 27.09 14.29
N TRP A 101 -21.89 27.13 14.13
CA TRP A 101 -22.83 26.96 15.23
C TRP A 101 -22.78 25.57 15.83
N TYR A 102 -22.67 24.53 14.98
CA TYR A 102 -22.49 23.16 15.41
C TYR A 102 -21.21 23.03 16.24
N ASN A 103 -20.08 23.53 15.73
CA ASN A 103 -18.79 23.51 16.43
C ASN A 103 -18.84 24.26 17.78
N GLN A 104 -19.47 25.44 17.85
CA GLN A 104 -19.60 26.19 19.10
C GLN A 104 -20.52 25.50 20.10
N LYS A 105 -21.67 24.98 19.65
CA LYS A 105 -22.63 24.26 20.50
C LYS A 105 -21.99 23.03 21.16
N PHE A 106 -21.27 22.21 20.37
CA PHE A 106 -20.67 20.98 20.90
C PHE A 106 -19.36 21.23 21.64
N SER A 107 -18.54 22.24 21.27
CA SER A 107 -17.32 22.55 22.02
C SER A 107 -17.59 23.01 23.45
N VAL A 108 -18.61 23.85 23.67
CA VAL A 108 -19.03 24.28 25.02
C VAL A 108 -19.56 23.10 25.83
N ARG A 109 -20.41 22.26 25.23
CA ARG A 109 -20.97 21.07 25.90
C ARG A 109 -19.91 20.04 26.24
N LEU A 110 -18.98 19.81 25.34
CA LEU A 110 -17.83 18.92 25.56
C LEU A 110 -16.95 19.44 26.71
N LYS A 111 -16.65 20.75 26.72
CA LYS A 111 -15.88 21.35 27.81
C LYS A 111 -16.61 21.14 29.15
N SER A 112 -17.89 21.47 29.22
CA SER A 112 -18.71 21.24 30.42
C SER A 112 -18.74 19.77 30.84
N PHE A 113 -18.82 18.83 29.90
CA PHE A 113 -18.77 17.41 30.20
C PHE A 113 -17.41 17.00 30.78
N ARG A 114 -16.30 17.46 30.20
CA ARG A 114 -14.94 17.18 30.71
C ARG A 114 -14.74 17.74 32.11
N ASP A 115 -15.20 18.97 32.36
CA ASP A 115 -15.11 19.63 33.66
C ASP A 115 -15.91 18.86 34.73
N GLN A 116 -17.06 18.28 34.35
CA GLN A 116 -17.91 17.47 35.25
C GLN A 116 -17.49 16.01 35.37
N ASN A 117 -16.59 15.52 34.50
CA ASN A 117 -16.12 14.15 34.51
C ASN A 117 -14.58 14.12 34.42
N PRO A 118 -13.85 14.59 35.45
CA PRO A 118 -12.39 14.55 35.48
C PRO A 118 -11.78 13.17 35.14
N PRO A 119 -12.37 12.03 35.56
CA PRO A 119 -11.82 10.71 35.21
C PRO A 119 -11.76 10.46 33.70
N TYR A 120 -12.68 11.04 32.93
CA TYR A 120 -12.67 10.93 31.48
C TYR A 120 -11.46 11.64 30.85
N ALA A 121 -11.13 12.84 31.32
CA ALA A 121 -9.96 13.57 30.84
C ALA A 121 -8.66 12.83 31.21
N ALA A 122 -8.59 12.28 32.43
CA ALA A 122 -7.47 11.48 32.90
C ALA A 122 -7.28 10.22 32.05
N LEU A 123 -8.34 9.44 31.81
CA LEU A 123 -8.26 8.22 30.99
C LEU A 123 -7.74 8.51 29.58
N LYS A 124 -8.20 9.60 28.96
CA LYS A 124 -7.70 9.99 27.64
C LYS A 124 -6.23 10.33 27.62
N LEU A 125 -5.74 11.05 28.63
CA LEU A 125 -4.32 11.35 28.77
C LEU A 125 -3.51 10.07 28.93
N ILE A 126 -3.96 9.16 29.80
CA ILE A 126 -3.31 7.85 30.01
C ILE A 126 -3.22 7.05 28.71
N ILE A 127 -4.29 6.99 27.91
CA ILE A 127 -4.27 6.31 26.61
C ILE A 127 -3.40 7.06 25.59
N ALA A 128 -3.36 8.39 25.62
CA ALA A 128 -2.52 9.18 24.73
C ALA A 128 -1.02 8.95 25.02
N GLU A 129 -0.64 8.92 26.29
CA GLU A 129 0.73 8.71 26.81
C GLU A 129 1.16 7.24 26.78
N ASN A 130 0.22 6.30 26.59
CA ASN A 130 0.47 4.87 26.59
C ASN A 130 1.07 4.35 27.90
N ASP A 131 0.59 4.88 29.03
CA ASP A 131 0.96 4.45 30.40
C ASP A 131 0.08 3.28 30.90
N LEU A 132 0.60 2.06 30.76
CA LEU A 132 -0.12 0.83 31.14
C LEU A 132 -0.34 0.72 32.66
N GLU A 133 0.60 1.21 33.47
CA GLU A 133 0.51 1.13 34.93
C GLU A 133 -0.59 2.09 35.43
N ALA A 134 -0.60 3.31 34.92
CA ALA A 134 -1.64 4.28 35.22
C ALA A 134 -3.03 3.81 34.76
N LEU A 135 -3.12 3.10 33.61
CA LEU A 135 -4.39 2.53 33.16
C LEU A 135 -4.92 1.48 34.15
N GLN A 136 -4.06 0.58 34.63
CA GLN A 136 -4.46 -0.45 35.60
C GLN A 136 -4.85 0.16 36.94
N GLU A 137 -4.16 1.19 37.40
CA GLU A 137 -4.54 1.93 38.61
C GLU A 137 -5.85 2.70 38.43
N PHE A 138 -6.07 3.25 37.24
CA PHE A 138 -7.31 3.93 36.88
C PHE A 138 -8.52 2.99 36.97
N PHE A 139 -8.40 1.76 36.47
CA PHE A 139 -9.48 0.76 36.56
C PHE A 139 -9.81 0.32 37.99
N LYS A 140 -8.85 0.38 38.92
CA LYS A 140 -9.11 0.12 40.35
C LYS A 140 -9.93 1.24 41.00
N SER A 141 -9.81 2.46 40.47
CA SER A 141 -10.33 3.68 41.09
C SER A 141 -11.63 4.16 40.46
N TYR A 142 -11.90 3.78 39.20
CA TYR A 142 -13.01 4.31 38.42
C TYR A 142 -13.76 3.24 37.63
N ASP A 143 -15.09 3.34 37.61
CA ASP A 143 -15.96 2.49 36.80
C ASP A 143 -16.03 3.00 35.36
N VAL A 144 -15.21 2.38 34.50
CA VAL A 144 -15.11 2.73 33.07
C VAL A 144 -16.37 2.32 32.29
N ILE A 145 -17.10 1.29 32.74
CA ILE A 145 -18.36 0.86 32.13
C ILE A 145 -19.43 1.92 32.35
N ALA A 146 -19.60 2.40 33.59
CA ALA A 146 -20.54 3.47 33.91
C ALA A 146 -20.20 4.75 33.14
N LEU A 147 -18.92 5.06 33.01
CA LEU A 147 -18.46 6.23 32.25
C LEU A 147 -18.82 6.13 30.76
N GLU A 148 -18.53 5.01 30.10
CA GLU A 148 -18.87 4.80 28.68
C GLU A 148 -20.38 4.81 28.44
N LYS A 149 -21.18 4.21 29.34
CA LYS A 149 -22.64 4.27 29.28
C LYS A 149 -23.16 5.70 29.39
N LYS A 150 -22.60 6.50 30.31
CA LYS A 150 -22.97 7.91 30.47
C LYS A 150 -22.64 8.73 29.23
N ILE A 151 -21.43 8.54 28.66
CA ILE A 151 -21.05 9.20 27.41
C ILE A 151 -22.05 8.87 26.32
N ARG A 152 -22.38 7.59 26.16
CA ARG A 152 -23.29 7.12 25.13
C ARG A 152 -24.71 7.68 25.30
N TYR A 153 -25.25 7.67 26.51
CA TYR A 153 -26.54 8.28 26.79
C TYR A 153 -26.55 9.76 26.37
N LEU A 154 -25.50 10.51 26.70
CA LEU A 154 -25.38 11.91 26.29
C LEU A 154 -25.23 12.08 24.77
N GLN A 155 -24.62 11.14 24.07
CA GLN A 155 -24.56 11.15 22.60
C GLN A 155 -25.95 10.86 21.99
N GLU A 156 -26.68 9.87 22.51
CA GLU A 156 -28.04 9.51 22.08
C GLU A 156 -29.02 10.68 22.27
N GLU A 157 -28.87 11.44 23.35
CA GLU A 157 -29.62 12.67 23.62
C GLU A 157 -29.12 13.90 22.82
N ASN A 158 -28.16 13.71 21.91
CA ASN A 158 -27.55 14.78 21.11
C ASN A 158 -26.97 15.93 21.99
N LEU A 159 -26.51 15.57 23.19
CA LEU A 159 -25.85 16.44 24.17
C LEU A 159 -24.33 16.40 24.02
N LEU A 160 -23.78 15.26 23.59
CA LEU A 160 -22.40 15.11 23.15
C LEU A 160 -22.36 14.73 21.67
N PRO A 161 -21.32 15.15 20.92
CA PRO A 161 -21.17 14.74 19.52
C PRO A 161 -20.87 13.24 19.41
N TYR A 162 -21.34 12.62 18.33
CA TYR A 162 -20.83 11.32 17.88
C TYR A 162 -19.53 11.49 17.11
N GLU A 163 -18.69 10.46 17.12
CA GLU A 163 -17.52 10.41 16.23
C GLU A 163 -17.97 10.05 14.81
N HIS A 164 -17.88 11.00 13.87
CA HIS A 164 -18.11 10.74 12.46
C HIS A 164 -16.78 10.57 11.72
N ARG A 165 -16.65 9.42 11.03
CA ARG A 165 -15.44 8.96 10.33
C ARG A 165 -14.99 9.87 9.17
N GLU A 166 -15.88 10.72 8.65
CA GLU A 166 -15.68 11.41 7.36
C GLU A 166 -15.58 12.94 7.43
N GLN A 167 -15.71 13.54 8.62
CA GLN A 167 -15.74 15.00 8.72
C GLN A 167 -14.61 15.48 9.62
N SER A 168 -13.68 16.26 9.05
CA SER A 168 -12.71 17.15 9.70
C SER A 168 -11.65 16.55 10.65
N PRO A 169 -10.38 17.03 10.58
CA PRO A 169 -9.32 16.69 11.54
C PRO A 169 -9.55 17.20 12.97
N TYR A 170 -10.70 17.85 13.25
CA TYR A 170 -10.96 18.59 14.50
C TYR A 170 -12.07 18.01 15.39
N TYR A 171 -12.60 16.81 15.12
CA TYR A 171 -13.64 16.28 16.01
C TYR A 171 -13.06 15.76 17.34
N PRO A 172 -13.64 16.19 18.47
CA PRO A 172 -13.21 15.76 19.79
C PRO A 172 -13.64 14.30 20.01
N GLU A 173 -12.66 13.42 20.10
CA GLU A 173 -12.90 12.00 20.39
C GLU A 173 -13.67 11.95 21.71
N THR A 174 -14.86 11.35 21.72
CA THR A 174 -15.80 11.52 22.85
C THR A 174 -16.07 10.22 23.57
N GLY A 175 -16.26 9.12 22.84
CA GLY A 175 -16.36 7.76 23.40
C GLY A 175 -14.98 7.15 23.63
N ILE A 176 -14.84 6.30 24.66
CA ILE A 176 -13.58 5.57 24.90
C ILE A 176 -13.41 4.48 23.83
N ILE A 177 -14.50 3.78 23.50
CA ILE A 177 -14.53 2.74 22.46
C ILE A 177 -14.31 3.35 21.07
N ASP A 178 -14.98 4.47 20.78
CA ASP A 178 -14.87 5.15 19.49
C ASP A 178 -13.45 5.70 19.29
N TYR A 179 -12.86 6.31 20.32
CA TYR A 179 -11.46 6.75 20.32
C TYR A 179 -10.48 5.62 19.96
N MET A 180 -10.63 4.45 20.57
CA MET A 180 -9.79 3.28 20.25
C MET A 180 -10.02 2.79 18.82
N GLY A 181 -11.27 2.75 18.35
CA GLY A 181 -11.60 2.36 16.98
C GLY A 181 -11.05 3.33 15.94
N ALA A 182 -11.11 4.64 16.21
CA ALA A 182 -10.55 5.69 15.38
C ALA A 182 -9.01 5.59 15.32
N PHE A 183 -8.37 5.29 16.46
CA PHE A 183 -6.93 5.08 16.54
C PHE A 183 -6.46 3.98 15.57
N PHE A 184 -7.06 2.79 15.65
CA PHE A 184 -6.69 1.68 14.76
C PHE A 184 -7.18 1.85 13.32
N SER A 185 -8.23 2.64 13.08
CA SER A 185 -8.74 2.91 11.72
C SER A 185 -7.84 3.84 10.91
N LYS A 186 -7.07 4.72 11.56
CA LYS A 186 -6.32 5.79 10.88
C LYS A 186 -4.97 5.37 10.30
N GLY A 187 -4.54 4.11 10.49
CA GLY A 187 -3.48 3.44 9.72
C GLY A 187 -2.04 3.96 9.87
N GLU A 188 -1.87 5.25 10.11
CA GLU A 188 -0.63 5.92 10.48
C GLU A 188 -0.89 6.83 11.69
N PRO A 189 0.10 7.02 12.60
CA PRO A 189 -0.03 8.00 13.66
C PRO A 189 -0.35 9.35 13.03
N TYR A 190 -1.49 9.93 13.41
CA TYR A 190 -1.99 11.21 12.91
C TYR A 190 -0.93 12.29 13.12
N ASN A 191 -0.14 12.57 12.08
CA ASN A 191 0.99 13.47 12.18
C ASN A 191 0.68 14.77 11.44
N TYR A 192 -0.15 15.62 12.05
CA TYR A 192 -0.14 17.04 11.76
C TYR A 192 0.90 17.69 12.70
N GLN A 193 2.16 17.69 12.27
CA GLN A 193 3.22 18.59 12.76
C GLN A 193 3.86 18.34 14.14
N ARG A 194 3.87 17.13 14.68
CA ARG A 194 4.77 16.81 15.82
C ARG A 194 5.42 15.45 15.61
N GLU A 195 6.75 15.43 15.74
CA GLU A 195 7.65 14.28 15.86
C GLU A 195 6.95 12.91 15.83
N SER A 196 7.33 12.08 14.86
CA SER A 196 6.98 10.66 14.76
C SER A 196 6.59 10.08 16.13
N ASN A 197 5.30 9.83 16.34
CA ASN A 197 4.82 9.26 17.59
C ASN A 197 5.64 7.95 17.81
N PRO A 198 6.51 7.86 18.83
CA PRO A 198 7.55 6.83 18.91
C PRO A 198 7.00 5.42 19.16
N LEU A 199 5.69 5.30 19.40
CA LEU A 199 5.01 4.08 19.76
C LEU A 199 4.39 3.41 18.53
N SER A 200 4.71 2.14 18.34
CA SER A 200 4.13 1.32 17.28
C SER A 200 2.65 1.01 17.59
N LEU A 201 1.84 0.73 16.56
CA LEU A 201 0.47 0.27 16.78
C LEU A 201 0.41 -1.02 17.62
N GLY A 202 1.49 -1.81 17.62
CA GLY A 202 1.63 -3.03 18.43
C GLY A 202 1.70 -2.76 19.93
N ASP A 203 2.29 -1.64 20.34
CA ASP A 203 2.42 -1.25 21.75
C ASP A 203 1.06 -0.89 22.35
N ARG A 204 0.12 -0.42 21.52
CA ARG A 204 -1.24 -0.05 21.93
C ARG A 204 -2.21 -1.22 21.99
N LEU A 205 -1.81 -2.41 21.52
CA LEU A 205 -2.66 -3.60 21.60
C LEU A 205 -2.88 -4.06 23.04
N GLU A 206 -1.92 -3.81 23.93
CA GLU A 206 -2.08 -4.12 25.36
C GLU A 206 -3.18 -3.24 25.98
N PHE A 207 -3.20 -1.96 25.65
CA PHE A 207 -4.28 -1.03 26.01
C PHE A 207 -5.64 -1.48 25.51
N ALA A 208 -5.72 -1.83 24.22
CA ALA A 208 -6.96 -2.29 23.60
C ALA A 208 -7.49 -3.55 24.29
N TYR A 209 -6.60 -4.49 24.60
CA TYR A 209 -6.95 -5.71 25.30
C TYR A 209 -7.42 -5.45 26.73
N LEU A 210 -6.71 -4.62 27.51
CA LEU A 210 -7.09 -4.27 28.89
C LEU A 210 -8.45 -3.55 28.95
N LEU A 211 -8.71 -2.61 28.04
CA LEU A 211 -10.03 -1.96 27.94
C LEU A 211 -11.13 -2.96 27.59
N TYR A 212 -10.85 -3.91 26.68
CA TYR A 212 -11.80 -4.97 26.37
C TYR A 212 -12.11 -5.86 27.58
N GLU A 213 -11.12 -6.18 28.43
CA GLU A 213 -11.35 -6.97 29.66
C GLU A 213 -12.31 -6.28 30.64
N GLU A 214 -12.33 -4.95 30.67
CA GLU A 214 -13.33 -4.19 31.42
C GLU A 214 -14.68 -4.19 30.71
N PHE A 215 -14.73 -3.81 29.43
CA PHE A 215 -15.99 -3.68 28.70
C PHE A 215 -16.73 -5.00 28.47
N ARG A 216 -16.03 -6.14 28.41
CA ARG A 216 -16.66 -7.46 28.25
C ARG A 216 -17.54 -7.87 29.44
N LYS A 217 -17.42 -7.21 30.59
CA LYS A 217 -18.30 -7.44 31.75
C LYS A 217 -19.73 -6.96 31.47
N ASP A 218 -19.95 -6.16 30.41
CA ASP A 218 -21.25 -5.73 29.94
C ASP A 218 -21.50 -6.24 28.49
N PRO A 219 -22.51 -7.10 28.23
CA PRO A 219 -22.72 -7.68 26.89
C PRO A 219 -22.99 -6.66 25.77
N ILE A 220 -23.61 -5.51 26.10
CA ILE A 220 -23.91 -4.47 25.12
C ILE A 220 -22.62 -3.75 24.73
N LEU A 221 -21.77 -3.44 25.70
CA LEU A 221 -20.48 -2.83 25.44
C LEU A 221 -19.48 -3.80 24.83
N GLU A 222 -19.50 -5.08 25.19
CA GLU A 222 -18.67 -6.13 24.58
C GLU A 222 -18.90 -6.18 23.07
N LYS A 223 -20.17 -6.29 22.66
CA LYS A 223 -20.53 -6.33 21.24
C LYS A 223 -20.09 -5.05 20.52
N ARG A 224 -20.32 -3.88 21.12
CA ARG A 224 -19.90 -2.61 20.54
C ARG A 224 -18.37 -2.51 20.42
N TYR A 225 -17.65 -2.94 21.43
CA TYR A 225 -16.18 -2.95 21.41
C TYR A 225 -15.66 -3.86 20.31
N TYR A 226 -16.29 -5.02 20.12
CA TYR A 226 -15.97 -5.90 19.02
C TYR A 226 -16.19 -5.22 17.66
N ASP A 227 -17.37 -4.65 17.43
CA ASP A 227 -17.75 -4.04 16.16
C ASP A 227 -16.90 -2.81 15.80
N THR A 228 -16.50 -2.01 16.79
CA THR A 228 -15.77 -0.75 16.60
C THR A 228 -14.25 -0.91 16.64
N VAL A 229 -13.72 -1.73 17.56
CA VAL A 229 -12.27 -1.85 17.81
C VAL A 229 -11.73 -3.16 17.26
N TRP A 230 -12.22 -4.31 17.72
CA TRP A 230 -11.63 -5.59 17.34
C TRP A 230 -11.77 -5.87 15.86
N LYS A 231 -12.91 -5.57 15.24
CA LYS A 231 -13.10 -5.74 13.81
C LYS A 231 -12.10 -4.93 13.00
N VAL A 232 -11.76 -3.72 13.45
CA VAL A 232 -10.73 -2.87 12.83
C VAL A 232 -9.35 -3.48 13.02
N CYS A 233 -8.98 -3.85 14.26
CA CYS A 233 -7.70 -4.51 14.55
C CYS A 233 -7.52 -5.83 13.80
N PHE A 234 -8.61 -6.58 13.63
CA PHE A 234 -8.62 -7.81 12.86
C PHE A 234 -8.34 -7.41 11.42
N SER A 235 -9.18 -6.57 10.79
CA SER A 235 -9.03 -6.17 9.39
C SER A 235 -7.71 -5.51 9.01
N SER A 236 -7.01 -4.86 9.94
CA SER A 236 -5.72 -4.19 9.69
C SER A 236 -4.51 -5.11 9.81
N GLY A 237 -4.67 -6.32 10.38
CA GLY A 237 -3.55 -7.25 10.60
C GLY A 237 -2.57 -6.84 11.70
N VAL A 238 -2.85 -5.73 12.42
CA VAL A 238 -1.96 -5.14 13.44
C VAL A 238 -1.66 -6.08 14.59
N LEU A 239 -2.54 -7.04 14.88
CA LEU A 239 -2.37 -8.01 15.96
C LEU A 239 -1.09 -8.84 15.85
N ILE A 240 -0.55 -9.01 14.65
CA ILE A 240 0.70 -9.73 14.42
C ILE A 240 1.90 -9.00 15.05
N GLU A 241 1.84 -7.67 15.21
CA GLU A 241 2.91 -6.87 15.79
C GLU A 241 3.12 -7.16 17.29
N ASN A 242 2.10 -7.66 17.99
CA ASN A 242 2.21 -8.07 19.39
C ASN A 242 1.78 -9.55 19.57
N PRO A 243 2.71 -10.51 19.43
CA PRO A 243 2.41 -11.94 19.54
C PRO A 243 1.84 -12.37 20.90
N ASN A 244 2.12 -11.62 21.98
CA ASN A 244 1.61 -11.93 23.31
C ASN A 244 0.13 -11.61 23.39
N ILE A 245 -0.28 -10.43 22.94
CA ILE A 245 -1.70 -10.05 22.89
C ILE A 245 -2.45 -10.91 21.88
N LEU A 246 -1.86 -11.19 20.71
CA LEU A 246 -2.49 -12.08 19.72
C LEU A 246 -2.87 -13.44 20.32
N LYS A 247 -1.99 -14.06 21.13
CA LYS A 247 -2.32 -15.32 21.81
C LYS A 247 -3.49 -15.19 22.77
N LYS A 248 -3.55 -14.09 23.55
CA LYS A 248 -4.67 -13.83 24.47
C LYS A 248 -5.98 -13.68 23.70
N VAL A 249 -5.98 -12.88 22.62
CA VAL A 249 -7.13 -12.69 21.73
C VAL A 249 -7.56 -14.02 21.10
N ILE A 250 -6.63 -14.86 20.63
CA ILE A 250 -6.98 -16.18 20.08
C ILE A 250 -7.69 -17.05 21.11
N LEU A 251 -7.25 -17.07 22.37
CA LEU A 251 -7.92 -17.83 23.43
C LEU A 251 -9.31 -17.28 23.71
N GLU A 252 -9.43 -15.97 23.81
CA GLU A 252 -10.68 -15.28 24.09
C GLU A 252 -11.76 -15.53 23.02
N PHE A 253 -11.35 -15.52 21.76
CA PHE A 253 -12.26 -15.74 20.63
C PHE A 253 -12.32 -17.21 20.19
N SER A 254 -11.68 -18.14 20.90
CA SER A 254 -11.51 -19.53 20.47
C SER A 254 -12.82 -20.27 20.14
N GLU A 255 -13.88 -20.01 20.92
CA GLU A 255 -15.22 -20.59 20.74
C GLU A 255 -16.18 -19.67 19.97
N LYS A 256 -15.73 -18.46 19.67
CA LYS A 256 -16.50 -17.41 18.99
C LYS A 256 -16.36 -17.58 17.47
N LYS A 257 -17.43 -17.33 16.72
CA LYS A 257 -17.41 -17.44 15.24
C LYS A 257 -16.42 -16.43 14.63
N GLU A 258 -16.21 -15.33 15.32
CA GLU A 258 -15.33 -14.21 14.99
C GLU A 258 -13.84 -14.61 14.84
N ILE A 259 -13.42 -15.77 15.36
CA ILE A 259 -12.05 -16.27 15.19
C ILE A 259 -11.68 -16.52 13.72
N SER A 260 -12.66 -16.83 12.87
CA SER A 260 -12.41 -16.97 11.44
C SER A 260 -11.96 -15.67 10.80
N ASP A 261 -12.54 -14.54 11.23
CA ASP A 261 -12.20 -13.21 10.71
C ASP A 261 -10.77 -12.83 11.11
N LEU A 262 -10.37 -13.17 12.34
CA LEU A 262 -9.00 -13.00 12.81
C LEU A 262 -8.00 -13.80 11.94
N PHE A 263 -8.25 -15.09 11.75
CA PHE A 263 -7.36 -15.95 10.95
C PHE A 263 -7.31 -15.53 9.49
N ALA A 264 -8.45 -15.16 8.90
CA ALA A 264 -8.52 -14.67 7.53
C ALA A 264 -7.68 -13.40 7.35
N SER A 265 -7.76 -12.47 8.29
CA SER A 265 -6.95 -11.25 8.22
C SER A 265 -5.46 -11.51 8.42
N ILE A 266 -5.10 -12.36 9.38
CA ILE A 266 -3.70 -12.76 9.55
C ILE A 266 -3.17 -13.42 8.28
N ALA A 267 -3.98 -14.26 7.63
CA ALA A 267 -3.61 -14.88 6.36
C ALA A 267 -3.39 -13.84 5.24
N GLN A 268 -4.12 -12.72 5.22
CA GLN A 268 -3.90 -11.62 4.27
C GLN A 268 -2.50 -11.00 4.40
N GLU A 269 -1.94 -10.94 5.61
CA GLU A 269 -0.56 -10.46 5.82
C GLU A 269 0.50 -11.40 5.21
N TYR A 270 0.14 -12.65 4.94
CA TYR A 270 0.98 -13.61 4.20
C TYR A 270 0.58 -13.73 2.72
N SER A 271 -0.41 -12.98 2.24
CA SER A 271 -0.94 -13.12 0.88
C SER A 271 0.06 -12.70 -0.19
N GLU A 272 -0.11 -13.25 -1.39
CA GLU A 272 0.69 -12.88 -2.56
C GLU A 272 0.57 -11.38 -2.88
N LYS A 273 -0.61 -10.77 -2.68
CA LYS A 273 -0.82 -9.33 -2.87
C LYS A 273 0.05 -8.51 -1.91
N ARG A 274 0.07 -8.88 -0.62
CA ARG A 274 0.91 -8.22 0.39
C ARG A 274 2.39 -8.41 0.07
N TYR A 275 2.78 -9.63 -0.30
CA TYR A 275 4.14 -9.93 -0.70
C TYR A 275 4.58 -9.12 -1.93
N LYS A 276 3.77 -9.09 -3.00
CA LYS A 276 4.02 -8.29 -4.22
C LYS A 276 4.08 -6.80 -3.94
N HIS A 277 3.20 -6.26 -3.09
CA HIS A 277 3.29 -4.86 -2.68
C HIS A 277 4.64 -4.54 -2.02
N PHE A 278 5.13 -5.43 -1.15
CA PHE A 278 6.50 -5.31 -0.64
C PHE A 278 7.54 -5.48 -1.76
N GLN A 279 7.32 -6.33 -2.76
CA GLN A 279 8.22 -6.54 -3.91
C GLN A 279 8.33 -5.33 -4.86
N ASP A 280 7.25 -4.59 -5.10
CA ASP A 280 7.27 -3.43 -6.00
C ASP A 280 8.25 -2.34 -5.50
N PHE A 281 8.42 -2.22 -4.19
CA PHE A 281 9.47 -1.37 -3.58
C PHE A 281 10.90 -1.83 -3.89
N PHE A 282 11.13 -3.11 -4.25
CA PHE A 282 12.44 -3.68 -4.58
C PHE A 282 12.73 -3.77 -6.08
N HIS A 283 11.71 -3.59 -6.95
CA HIS A 283 11.88 -3.57 -8.40
C HIS A 283 12.33 -2.19 -8.93
N ASP A 284 12.35 -1.17 -8.08
CA ASP A 284 12.95 0.12 -8.41
C ASP A 284 14.49 0.02 -8.36
N SER A 285 15.15 0.32 -9.48
CA SER A 285 16.61 0.20 -9.66
C SER A 285 17.42 0.98 -8.61
N TYR A 286 16.83 1.98 -7.97
CA TYR A 286 17.45 2.74 -6.89
C TYR A 286 17.59 1.94 -5.58
N TYR A 287 16.76 0.92 -5.34
CA TYR A 287 16.72 0.19 -4.07
C TYR A 287 17.65 -1.03 -4.03
N PHE A 288 17.98 -1.62 -5.18
CA PHE A 288 18.93 -2.74 -5.28
C PHE A 288 20.33 -2.39 -4.74
N LEU A 289 20.67 -1.10 -4.72
CA LEU A 289 21.94 -0.58 -4.20
C LEU A 289 21.97 -0.47 -2.66
N ASN A 290 20.84 -0.62 -1.96
CA ASN A 290 20.78 -0.46 -0.50
C ASN A 290 20.67 -1.80 0.24
N LYS A 291 21.82 -2.49 0.38
CA LYS A 291 21.97 -3.79 1.05
C LYS A 291 21.32 -3.85 2.45
N ALA A 292 21.32 -2.74 3.19
CA ALA A 292 20.73 -2.65 4.53
C ALA A 292 19.19 -2.75 4.52
N LYS A 293 18.51 -2.23 3.49
CA LYS A 293 17.05 -2.34 3.37
C LYS A 293 16.60 -3.74 2.92
N THR A 294 17.35 -4.39 2.03
CA THR A 294 17.10 -5.78 1.63
C THR A 294 17.24 -6.74 2.82
N GLN A 295 18.26 -6.52 3.66
CA GLN A 295 18.46 -7.31 4.87
C GLN A 295 17.31 -7.15 5.88
N LYS A 296 16.86 -5.90 6.13
CA LYS A 296 15.68 -5.63 6.98
C LYS A 296 14.40 -6.31 6.50
N SER A 297 14.20 -6.43 5.18
CA SER A 297 13.03 -7.12 4.63
C SER A 297 13.10 -8.64 4.78
N SER A 298 14.29 -9.22 4.60
CA SER A 298 14.49 -10.65 4.88
C SER A 298 14.27 -10.97 6.36
N GLU A 299 14.75 -10.13 7.27
CA GLU A 299 14.49 -10.25 8.71
C GLU A 299 12.99 -10.12 9.04
N PHE A 300 12.28 -9.20 8.38
CA PHE A 300 10.83 -9.06 8.53
C PHE A 300 10.10 -10.37 8.17
N TRP A 301 10.33 -10.92 6.98
CA TRP A 301 9.66 -12.16 6.55
C TRP A 301 10.08 -13.37 7.39
N TYR A 302 11.35 -13.42 7.80
CA TYR A 302 11.85 -14.43 8.72
C TYR A 302 11.08 -14.44 10.04
N ASN A 303 10.86 -13.27 10.66
CA ASN A 303 10.10 -13.12 11.90
C ASN A 303 8.62 -13.49 11.70
N ARG A 304 8.02 -13.10 10.56
CA ARG A 304 6.64 -13.42 10.21
C ARG A 304 6.42 -14.92 10.06
N VAL A 305 7.33 -15.62 9.38
CA VAL A 305 7.24 -17.08 9.21
C VAL A 305 7.49 -17.81 10.52
N GLU A 306 8.34 -17.27 11.40
CA GLU A 306 8.52 -17.84 12.74
C GLU A 306 7.26 -17.75 13.59
N LEU A 307 6.53 -16.63 13.51
CA LEU A 307 5.24 -16.49 14.17
C LEU A 307 4.23 -17.54 13.69
N LEU A 308 4.21 -17.86 12.39
CA LEU A 308 3.33 -18.88 11.81
C LEU A 308 3.45 -20.21 12.56
N THR A 309 4.68 -20.60 12.86
CA THR A 309 5.01 -21.86 13.56
C THR A 309 4.76 -21.76 15.06
N LYS A 310 5.05 -20.60 15.67
CA LYS A 310 4.75 -20.35 17.10
C LYS A 310 3.25 -20.47 17.37
N LEU A 311 2.41 -19.92 16.49
CA LEU A 311 0.95 -20.04 16.59
C LEU A 311 0.47 -21.46 16.30
N ASP A 312 1.04 -22.14 15.31
CA ASP A 312 0.73 -23.57 15.06
C ASP A 312 0.98 -24.43 16.31
N LYS A 313 2.13 -24.25 16.99
CA LYS A 313 2.43 -24.93 18.27
C LYS A 313 1.48 -24.54 19.39
N PHE A 314 1.16 -23.25 19.50
CA PHE A 314 0.23 -22.74 20.51
C PHE A 314 -1.17 -23.36 20.37
N LEU A 315 -1.64 -23.51 19.13
CA LEU A 315 -2.95 -24.06 18.80
C LEU A 315 -3.03 -25.58 18.90
N GLN A 316 -1.94 -26.31 19.14
CA GLN A 316 -1.97 -27.78 19.30
C GLN A 316 -2.94 -28.25 20.40
N LYS A 317 -3.19 -27.42 21.41
CA LYS A 317 -4.16 -27.71 22.48
C LYS A 317 -5.62 -27.66 22.02
N ASN A 318 -5.90 -27.07 20.85
CA ASN A 318 -7.21 -27.00 20.23
C ASN A 318 -7.11 -27.43 18.75
N PRO A 319 -7.23 -28.74 18.45
CA PRO A 319 -7.00 -29.30 17.11
C PRO A 319 -7.90 -28.70 16.02
N GLU A 320 -9.14 -28.35 16.34
CA GLU A 320 -10.08 -27.72 15.39
C GLU A 320 -9.60 -26.34 14.96
N LEU A 321 -9.15 -25.51 15.92
CA LEU A 321 -8.56 -24.21 15.60
C LEU A 321 -7.23 -24.35 14.88
N GLN A 322 -6.40 -25.33 15.25
CA GLN A 322 -5.14 -25.60 14.54
C GLN A 322 -5.41 -25.97 13.08
N LYS A 323 -6.42 -26.79 12.82
CA LYS A 323 -6.84 -27.14 11.46
C LYS A 323 -7.29 -25.90 10.68
N LYS A 324 -8.13 -25.04 11.26
CA LYS A 324 -8.56 -23.77 10.63
C LYS A 324 -7.37 -22.83 10.36
N TRP A 325 -6.42 -22.76 11.29
CA TRP A 325 -5.20 -21.97 11.14
C TRP A 325 -4.33 -22.48 9.97
N LYS A 326 -4.15 -23.80 9.87
CA LYS A 326 -3.43 -24.44 8.76
C LYS A 326 -4.13 -24.19 7.42
N LEU A 327 -5.45 -24.34 7.35
CA LEU A 327 -6.22 -24.11 6.12
C LEU A 327 -6.29 -22.65 5.67
N THR A 328 -5.84 -21.70 6.49
CA THR A 328 -5.87 -20.26 6.17
C THR A 328 -4.46 -19.68 6.04
N ALA A 329 -3.77 -19.48 7.17
CA ALA A 329 -2.49 -18.79 7.21
C ALA A 329 -1.35 -19.60 6.56
N TRP A 330 -1.28 -20.92 6.80
CA TRP A 330 -0.25 -21.77 6.18
C TRP A 330 -0.41 -21.85 4.67
N ILE A 331 -1.63 -22.11 4.17
CA ILE A 331 -1.89 -22.13 2.72
C ILE A 331 -1.54 -20.78 2.08
N SER A 332 -1.88 -19.67 2.74
CA SER A 332 -1.54 -18.32 2.24
C SER A 332 -0.03 -18.08 2.20
N ALA A 333 0.69 -18.52 3.24
CA ALA A 333 2.15 -18.41 3.32
C ALA A 333 2.89 -19.33 2.31
N ILE A 334 2.33 -20.50 2.01
CA ILE A 334 2.80 -21.39 0.93
C ILE A 334 2.55 -20.72 -0.42
N SER A 335 1.32 -20.24 -0.65
CA SER A 335 0.89 -19.65 -1.90
C SER A 335 1.70 -18.42 -2.31
N SER A 336 2.07 -17.57 -1.35
CA SER A 336 2.92 -16.41 -1.62
C SER A 336 4.41 -16.73 -1.73
N GLY A 337 4.83 -17.93 -1.31
CA GLY A 337 6.22 -18.37 -1.30
C GLY A 337 7.01 -17.99 -0.05
N VAL A 338 6.46 -17.19 0.87
CA VAL A 338 7.21 -16.61 2.01
C VAL A 338 7.78 -17.67 2.96
N ILE A 339 7.21 -18.88 3.00
CA ILE A 339 7.78 -19.99 3.79
C ILE A 339 9.21 -20.38 3.34
N ALA A 340 9.59 -20.06 2.10
CA ALA A 340 10.92 -20.36 1.57
C ALA A 340 12.05 -19.55 2.22
N TYR A 341 11.73 -18.52 3.02
CA TYR A 341 12.70 -17.81 3.86
C TYR A 341 13.22 -18.69 5.01
N ARG A 342 12.59 -19.84 5.29
CA ARG A 342 12.94 -20.77 6.37
C ARG A 342 12.98 -22.21 5.85
N PRO A 343 14.15 -22.73 5.44
CA PRO A 343 14.27 -24.07 4.86
C PRO A 343 13.63 -25.20 5.67
N PRO A 344 13.77 -25.28 7.02
CA PRO A 344 13.13 -26.34 7.79
C PRO A 344 11.59 -26.31 7.74
N LEU A 345 11.00 -25.12 7.61
CA LEU A 345 9.55 -24.96 7.51
C LEU A 345 9.04 -25.24 6.09
N LEU A 346 9.85 -24.92 5.08
CA LEU A 346 9.60 -25.32 3.70
C LEU A 346 9.58 -26.84 3.55
N GLU A 347 10.56 -27.54 4.12
CA GLU A 347 10.61 -29.00 4.10
C GLU A 347 9.38 -29.61 4.81
N ARG A 348 8.99 -29.05 5.95
CA ARG A 348 7.74 -29.43 6.64
C ARG A 348 6.52 -29.18 5.76
N ALA A 349 6.46 -28.07 5.03
CA ALA A 349 5.35 -27.74 4.16
C ALA A 349 5.20 -28.75 3.01
N PHE A 350 6.29 -29.19 2.38
CA PHE A 350 6.22 -30.23 1.34
C PHE A 350 5.67 -31.56 1.85
N ARG A 351 5.90 -31.88 3.14
CA ARG A 351 5.37 -33.10 3.79
C ARG A 351 3.91 -32.96 4.19
N GLU A 352 3.52 -31.81 4.77
CA GLU A 352 2.16 -31.61 5.31
C GLU A 352 1.15 -31.07 4.29
N PHE A 353 1.60 -30.36 3.24
CA PHE A 353 0.77 -29.65 2.26
C PHE A 353 1.25 -29.91 0.81
N PRO A 354 1.37 -31.18 0.38
CA PRO A 354 2.00 -31.52 -0.90
C PRO A 354 1.30 -30.87 -2.09
N ILE A 355 -0.03 -30.75 -2.08
CA ILE A 355 -0.83 -30.18 -3.17
C ILE A 355 -0.56 -28.67 -3.28
N GLU A 356 -0.58 -27.96 -2.16
CA GLU A 356 -0.41 -26.51 -2.11
C GLU A 356 1.03 -26.11 -2.45
N THR A 357 2.02 -26.87 -1.93
CA THR A 357 3.43 -26.62 -2.25
C THR A 357 3.75 -26.89 -3.72
N GLU A 358 3.15 -27.93 -4.31
CA GLU A 358 3.32 -28.24 -5.73
C GLU A 358 2.76 -27.09 -6.58
N LYS A 359 1.50 -26.69 -6.34
CA LYS A 359 0.88 -25.56 -7.05
C LYS A 359 1.65 -24.24 -6.95
N SER A 360 2.39 -24.04 -5.86
CA SER A 360 3.07 -22.79 -5.54
C SER A 360 4.58 -22.85 -5.74
N ALA A 361 5.11 -23.90 -6.39
CA ALA A 361 6.54 -24.14 -6.54
C ALA A 361 7.32 -22.95 -7.15
N LEU A 362 6.74 -22.27 -8.14
CA LEU A 362 7.35 -21.07 -8.74
C LEU A 362 7.47 -19.91 -7.74
N ASN A 363 6.43 -19.63 -6.95
CA ASN A 363 6.45 -18.58 -5.93
C ASN A 363 7.45 -18.91 -4.80
N LEU A 364 7.49 -20.19 -4.38
CA LEU A 364 8.48 -20.69 -3.43
C LEU A 364 9.91 -20.51 -3.95
N PHE A 365 10.15 -20.79 -5.24
CA PHE A 365 11.44 -20.57 -5.87
C PHE A 365 11.82 -19.08 -5.90
N VAL A 366 10.90 -18.20 -6.34
CA VAL A 366 11.13 -16.75 -6.39
C VAL A 366 11.51 -16.20 -5.00
N ALA A 367 10.82 -16.64 -3.94
CA ALA A 367 11.13 -16.24 -2.57
C ALA A 367 12.47 -16.82 -2.07
N ALA A 368 12.79 -18.09 -2.41
CA ALA A 368 14.07 -18.70 -2.10
C ALA A 368 15.25 -17.95 -2.75
N TYR A 369 15.10 -17.61 -4.03
CA TYR A 369 16.07 -16.82 -4.79
C TYR A 369 16.32 -15.45 -4.15
N LYS A 370 15.24 -14.68 -3.89
CA LYS A 370 15.32 -13.33 -3.30
C LYS A 370 15.94 -13.34 -1.91
N SER A 371 15.66 -14.36 -1.11
CA SER A 371 16.26 -14.53 0.22
C SER A 371 17.68 -15.11 0.18
N LYS A 372 18.21 -15.45 -1.01
CA LYS A 372 19.51 -16.12 -1.21
C LYS A 372 19.63 -17.44 -0.43
N ASN A 373 18.51 -18.13 -0.22
CA ASN A 373 18.46 -19.40 0.49
C ASN A 373 18.63 -20.57 -0.47
N ARG A 374 19.88 -20.93 -0.78
CA ARG A 374 20.20 -22.08 -1.63
C ARG A 374 19.57 -23.38 -1.14
N GLN A 375 19.58 -23.62 0.18
CA GLN A 375 18.95 -24.81 0.77
C GLN A 375 17.46 -24.90 0.45
N SER A 376 16.74 -23.78 0.41
CA SER A 376 15.33 -23.76 0.02
C SER A 376 15.14 -24.14 -1.45
N VAL A 377 16.04 -23.69 -2.34
CA VAL A 377 16.02 -24.09 -3.75
C VAL A 377 16.26 -25.59 -3.90
N ASP A 378 17.24 -26.14 -3.16
CA ASP A 378 17.54 -27.56 -3.18
C ASP A 378 16.36 -28.41 -2.67
N ILE A 379 15.65 -27.97 -1.62
CA ILE A 379 14.43 -28.62 -1.13
C ILE A 379 13.33 -28.59 -2.20
N ILE A 380 13.14 -27.46 -2.89
CA ILE A 380 12.15 -27.36 -3.99
C ILE A 380 12.49 -28.35 -5.11
N ALA A 381 13.76 -28.39 -5.53
CA ALA A 381 14.22 -29.29 -6.57
C ALA A 381 14.06 -30.78 -6.20
N GLN A 382 14.29 -31.14 -4.93
CA GLN A 382 14.09 -32.51 -4.44
C GLN A 382 12.63 -32.96 -4.47
N ASN A 383 11.68 -32.04 -4.26
CA ASN A 383 10.26 -32.35 -4.15
C ASN A 383 9.48 -32.09 -5.46
N LEU A 384 10.16 -31.68 -6.52
CA LEU A 384 9.54 -31.41 -7.82
C LEU A 384 9.21 -32.72 -8.55
N LYS A 385 7.94 -32.91 -8.92
CA LYS A 385 7.47 -34.10 -9.64
C LYS A 385 7.41 -33.89 -11.15
N ASP A 386 6.97 -32.72 -11.58
CA ASP A 386 6.90 -32.34 -12.99
C ASP A 386 7.25 -30.86 -13.20
N ALA A 387 7.48 -30.48 -14.45
CA ALA A 387 7.82 -29.11 -14.81
C ALA A 387 6.59 -28.20 -15.07
N LYS A 388 5.35 -28.66 -14.86
CA LYS A 388 4.14 -27.90 -15.25
C LYS A 388 3.99 -26.60 -14.49
N THR A 389 4.48 -26.55 -13.26
CA THR A 389 4.47 -25.33 -12.41
C THR A 389 5.53 -24.32 -12.83
N PHE A 390 6.43 -24.72 -13.73
CA PHE A 390 7.46 -23.88 -14.37
C PHE A 390 7.25 -23.91 -15.89
N PRO A 391 6.14 -23.35 -16.41
CA PRO A 391 5.85 -23.36 -17.84
C PRO A 391 6.87 -22.51 -18.62
N LEU A 392 7.86 -23.16 -19.21
CA LEU A 392 9.05 -22.51 -19.76
C LEU A 392 8.72 -21.41 -20.78
N ASP A 393 7.69 -21.60 -21.60
CA ASP A 393 7.20 -20.67 -22.62
C ASP A 393 6.46 -19.44 -22.06
N GLN A 394 6.04 -19.49 -20.79
CA GLN A 394 5.26 -18.43 -20.13
C GLN A 394 6.07 -17.69 -19.06
N LEU A 395 7.29 -18.15 -18.75
CA LEU A 395 8.14 -17.50 -17.77
C LEU A 395 8.73 -16.19 -18.33
N TYR A 396 8.84 -15.19 -17.47
CA TYR A 396 9.64 -14.00 -17.75
C TYR A 396 11.13 -14.38 -17.87
N GLU A 397 11.86 -13.68 -18.73
CA GLU A 397 13.30 -13.90 -18.95
C GLU A 397 14.09 -13.94 -17.63
N THR A 398 13.82 -12.99 -16.72
CA THR A 398 14.48 -12.92 -15.41
C THR A 398 14.21 -14.13 -14.53
N ASN A 399 13.02 -14.73 -14.60
CA ASN A 399 12.73 -15.96 -13.87
C ASN A 399 13.56 -17.13 -14.39
N ILE A 400 13.78 -17.20 -15.71
CA ILE A 400 14.58 -18.25 -16.33
C ILE A 400 16.06 -18.05 -16.00
N GLU A 401 16.58 -16.83 -16.12
CA GLU A 401 17.95 -16.48 -15.71
C GLU A 401 18.21 -16.91 -14.25
N ASN A 402 17.31 -16.55 -13.33
CA ASN A 402 17.41 -16.95 -11.94
C ASN A 402 17.41 -18.48 -11.75
N ILE A 403 16.64 -19.24 -12.55
CA ILE A 403 16.63 -20.72 -12.48
C ILE A 403 17.96 -21.28 -12.99
N LEU A 404 18.51 -20.72 -14.06
CA LEU A 404 19.78 -21.14 -14.65
C LEU A 404 20.97 -20.94 -13.70
N GLU A 405 20.87 -20.07 -12.69
CA GLU A 405 21.86 -19.97 -11.60
C GLU A 405 21.94 -21.23 -10.71
N TYR A 406 20.94 -22.13 -10.76
CA TYR A 406 20.83 -23.32 -9.90
C TYR A 406 20.87 -24.61 -10.75
N PRO A 407 22.07 -25.14 -11.04
CA PRO A 407 22.28 -26.35 -11.84
C PRO A 407 21.38 -27.53 -11.44
N TYR A 408 21.23 -27.78 -10.13
CA TYR A 408 20.44 -28.90 -9.64
C TYR A 408 18.94 -28.77 -9.92
N LEU A 409 18.38 -27.55 -9.77
CA LEU A 409 16.99 -27.28 -10.11
C LEU A 409 16.78 -27.39 -11.62
N LEU A 410 17.69 -26.82 -12.42
CA LEU A 410 17.65 -26.93 -13.88
C LEU A 410 17.65 -28.39 -14.33
N GLU A 411 18.56 -29.21 -13.80
CA GLU A 411 18.63 -30.63 -14.15
C GLU A 411 17.30 -31.33 -13.85
N LYS A 412 16.67 -31.03 -12.72
CA LYS A 412 15.35 -31.57 -12.38
C LYS A 412 14.27 -31.15 -13.36
N LEU A 413 14.25 -29.88 -13.79
CA LEU A 413 13.28 -29.38 -14.75
C LEU A 413 13.46 -30.01 -16.14
N LEU A 414 14.70 -30.20 -16.60
CA LEU A 414 15.02 -30.89 -17.86
C LEU A 414 14.62 -32.37 -17.81
N GLN A 415 14.86 -33.05 -16.68
CA GLN A 415 14.40 -34.43 -16.47
C GLN A 415 12.88 -34.58 -16.52
N THR A 416 12.13 -33.51 -16.22
CA THR A 416 10.69 -33.57 -15.95
C THR A 416 9.82 -32.76 -16.92
N GLY A 417 10.41 -32.24 -18.01
CA GLY A 417 9.63 -31.72 -19.14
C GLY A 417 10.14 -30.44 -19.80
N TRP A 418 11.19 -29.78 -19.30
CA TRP A 418 11.78 -28.65 -20.02
C TRP A 418 12.48 -29.10 -21.30
N ASP A 419 12.12 -28.47 -22.42
CA ASP A 419 12.85 -28.63 -23.68
C ASP A 419 14.04 -27.65 -23.70
N PRO A 420 15.29 -28.15 -23.69
CA PRO A 420 16.47 -27.29 -23.71
C PRO A 420 16.66 -26.50 -25.01
N ASN A 421 15.94 -26.86 -26.08
CA ASN A 421 16.01 -26.24 -27.39
C ASN A 421 14.81 -25.35 -27.72
N LEU A 422 13.88 -25.15 -26.77
CA LEU A 422 12.76 -24.24 -26.97
C LEU A 422 13.28 -22.83 -27.26
N ILE A 423 12.77 -22.23 -28.33
CA ILE A 423 13.02 -20.82 -28.65
C ILE A 423 12.04 -19.99 -27.83
N LEU A 424 12.59 -19.14 -26.97
CA LEU A 424 11.87 -18.30 -26.03
C LEU A 424 11.76 -16.90 -26.61
N GLU A 425 10.56 -16.33 -26.57
CA GLU A 425 10.25 -15.03 -27.17
C GLU A 425 9.76 -14.03 -26.13
N TRP A 426 10.43 -12.89 -26.01
CA TRP A 426 9.96 -11.78 -25.17
C TRP A 426 9.84 -10.47 -25.96
N LYS A 427 8.82 -9.68 -25.63
CA LYS A 427 8.59 -8.36 -26.22
C LYS A 427 9.28 -7.30 -25.35
N LYS A 428 10.40 -6.75 -25.83
CA LYS A 428 11.14 -5.68 -25.15
C LYS A 428 10.89 -4.31 -25.78
N PRO A 429 10.73 -3.24 -24.97
CA PRO A 429 10.71 -1.89 -25.48
C PRO A 429 12.13 -1.43 -25.82
N LYS A 430 12.38 -1.04 -27.09
CA LYS A 430 13.62 -0.42 -27.53
C LYS A 430 13.41 1.08 -27.73
N PHE A 431 14.30 1.87 -27.11
CA PHE A 431 14.30 3.33 -27.20
C PHE A 431 15.37 3.79 -28.18
N ASN A 432 14.94 4.32 -29.32
CA ASN A 432 15.81 5.02 -30.27
C ASN A 432 15.48 6.53 -30.18
N GLY A 433 16.14 7.23 -29.26
CA GLY A 433 15.81 8.61 -28.92
C GLY A 433 14.42 8.73 -28.28
N ARG A 434 13.51 9.53 -28.87
CA ARG A 434 12.14 9.74 -28.37
C ARG A 434 11.11 8.70 -28.85
N LYS A 435 11.48 7.78 -29.76
CA LYS A 435 10.56 6.76 -30.30
C LYS A 435 10.70 5.45 -29.51
N LYS A 436 9.59 4.98 -28.96
CA LYS A 436 9.46 3.66 -28.34
C LYS A 436 8.98 2.67 -29.40
N SER A 437 9.78 1.64 -29.66
CA SER A 437 9.40 0.49 -30.51
C SER A 437 9.37 -0.77 -29.65
N ILE A 438 8.52 -1.74 -30.00
CA ILE A 438 8.52 -3.07 -29.38
C ILE A 438 9.27 -4.00 -30.32
N GLN A 439 10.33 -4.62 -29.84
CA GLN A 439 11.06 -5.67 -30.57
C GLN A 439 10.86 -7.00 -29.84
N THR A 440 10.59 -8.04 -30.61
CA THR A 440 10.64 -9.41 -30.11
C THR A 440 12.10 -9.83 -30.08
N GLU A 441 12.55 -10.35 -28.94
CA GLU A 441 13.86 -10.96 -28.78
C GLU A 441 13.67 -12.47 -28.59
N GLU A 442 14.31 -13.25 -29.46
CA GLU A 442 14.38 -14.70 -29.37
C GLU A 442 15.68 -15.11 -28.64
N LYS A 443 15.59 -16.07 -27.71
CA LYS A 443 16.76 -16.74 -27.11
C LYS A 443 16.47 -18.20 -26.84
N THR A 444 17.53 -18.99 -26.69
CA THR A 444 17.45 -20.35 -26.13
C THR A 444 18.02 -20.35 -24.71
N LEU A 445 17.75 -21.41 -23.92
CA LEU A 445 18.36 -21.58 -22.59
C LEU A 445 19.89 -21.52 -22.65
N LEU A 446 20.49 -22.10 -23.70
CA LEU A 446 21.93 -22.10 -23.89
C LEU A 446 22.47 -20.71 -24.22
N ILE A 447 21.75 -19.90 -25.00
CA ILE A 447 22.12 -18.50 -25.27
C ILE A 447 22.09 -17.68 -23.97
N LEU A 448 21.01 -17.81 -23.18
CA LEU A 448 20.90 -17.14 -21.86
C LEU A 448 22.07 -17.52 -20.94
N ALA A 449 22.37 -18.82 -20.83
CA ALA A 449 23.47 -19.32 -20.00
C ALA A 449 24.86 -18.83 -20.44
N MET A 450 25.03 -18.46 -21.72
CA MET A 450 26.29 -17.91 -22.24
C MET A 450 26.40 -16.39 -22.00
N GLU A 451 25.29 -15.66 -22.00
CA GLU A 451 25.28 -14.19 -21.88
C GLU A 451 25.54 -13.69 -20.46
N ASP A 452 25.02 -14.39 -19.45
CA ASP A 452 25.09 -13.96 -18.05
C ASP A 452 26.22 -14.64 -17.28
N ASP A 453 27.13 -13.85 -16.70
CA ASP A 453 28.25 -14.34 -15.89
C ASP A 453 27.84 -14.89 -14.52
N LEU A 454 26.63 -14.56 -14.04
CA LEU A 454 26.08 -15.12 -12.80
C LEU A 454 25.71 -16.60 -12.96
N ILE A 455 25.40 -17.03 -14.18
CA ILE A 455 25.05 -18.41 -14.49
C ILE A 455 26.32 -19.27 -14.44
N PRO A 456 26.39 -20.30 -13.57
CA PRO A 456 27.58 -21.10 -13.39
C PRO A 456 27.86 -21.96 -14.62
N VAL A 457 29.15 -22.27 -14.80
CA VAL A 457 29.63 -23.10 -15.91
C VAL A 457 28.98 -24.49 -15.93
N GLU A 458 28.60 -25.02 -14.76
CA GLU A 458 27.92 -26.31 -14.63
C GLU A 458 26.54 -26.33 -15.33
N THR A 459 25.83 -25.20 -15.36
CA THR A 459 24.55 -25.06 -16.07
C THR A 459 24.70 -25.39 -17.55
N ILE A 460 25.81 -24.99 -18.17
CA ILE A 460 26.08 -25.30 -19.59
C ILE A 460 26.30 -26.80 -19.77
N ARG A 461 27.07 -27.43 -18.89
CA ARG A 461 27.31 -28.89 -18.95
C ARG A 461 25.99 -29.65 -18.85
N ILE A 462 25.11 -29.23 -17.95
CA ILE A 462 23.78 -29.82 -17.79
C ILE A 462 22.93 -29.61 -19.04
N LEU A 463 22.85 -28.40 -19.58
CA LEU A 463 22.09 -28.14 -20.82
C LEU A 463 22.56 -29.04 -21.97
N LEU A 464 23.88 -29.15 -22.19
CA LEU A 464 24.45 -30.00 -23.22
C LEU A 464 24.18 -31.49 -22.96
N LYS A 465 24.32 -31.96 -21.72
CA LYS A 465 24.00 -33.33 -21.29
C LYS A 465 22.56 -33.72 -21.61
N TYR A 466 21.60 -32.80 -21.48
CA TYR A 466 20.19 -33.04 -21.78
C TYR A 466 19.80 -32.67 -23.23
N GLY A 467 20.76 -32.43 -24.11
CA GLY A 467 20.52 -32.29 -25.55
C GLY A 467 20.32 -30.87 -26.06
N ALA A 468 20.74 -29.84 -25.33
CA ALA A 468 20.82 -28.49 -25.87
C ALA A 468 21.75 -28.45 -27.09
N ASN A 469 21.25 -27.93 -28.21
CA ASN A 469 21.97 -27.89 -29.48
C ASN A 469 22.91 -26.66 -29.52
N PRO A 470 24.24 -26.86 -29.50
CA PRO A 470 25.20 -25.76 -29.52
C PRO A 470 25.32 -25.06 -30.88
N GLY A 471 24.59 -25.53 -31.90
CA GLY A 471 24.44 -24.91 -33.21
C GLY A 471 23.07 -24.27 -33.45
N LEU A 472 22.15 -24.31 -32.48
CA LEU A 472 20.83 -23.69 -32.62
C LEU A 472 20.94 -22.17 -32.48
N GLY A 473 20.80 -21.47 -33.60
CA GLY A 473 20.76 -20.01 -33.65
C GLY A 473 19.34 -19.46 -33.58
N VAL A 474 19.22 -18.22 -33.10
CA VAL A 474 17.97 -17.45 -33.02
C VAL A 474 18.06 -16.17 -33.82
N LYS A 475 16.94 -15.58 -34.22
CA LYS A 475 16.95 -14.35 -35.00
C LYS A 475 17.21 -13.15 -34.10
N ARG A 476 18.13 -12.28 -34.50
CA ARG A 476 18.34 -10.95 -33.90
C ARG A 476 18.36 -9.86 -34.94
N ASN A 477 17.98 -8.66 -34.52
CA ASN A 477 17.97 -7.46 -35.34
C ASN A 477 18.97 -6.43 -34.80
N SER A 478 20.00 -6.12 -35.58
CA SER A 478 20.92 -5.00 -35.31
C SER A 478 20.86 -4.01 -36.46
N ASP A 479 20.57 -2.74 -36.15
CA ASP A 479 20.48 -1.65 -37.13
C ASP A 479 19.60 -1.94 -38.37
N GLY A 480 18.51 -2.67 -38.16
CA GLY A 480 17.55 -3.02 -39.21
C GLY A 480 17.97 -4.20 -40.09
N LYS A 481 19.08 -4.87 -39.79
CA LYS A 481 19.50 -6.13 -40.42
C LYS A 481 19.22 -7.31 -39.50
N GLU A 482 18.48 -8.27 -40.02
CA GLU A 482 18.26 -9.56 -39.37
C GLU A 482 19.50 -10.44 -39.55
N TYR A 483 19.94 -11.09 -38.49
CA TYR A 483 21.04 -12.05 -38.50
C TYR A 483 20.78 -13.19 -37.54
N MET A 484 21.43 -14.33 -37.78
CA MET A 484 21.37 -15.49 -36.88
C MET A 484 22.39 -15.33 -35.75
N PHE A 485 21.92 -15.37 -34.51
CA PHE A 485 22.73 -15.29 -33.31
C PHE A 485 22.88 -16.66 -32.67
N TYR A 486 24.12 -17.08 -32.44
CA TYR A 486 24.47 -18.43 -31.97
C TYR A 486 25.03 -18.41 -30.54
N PRO A 487 24.92 -19.52 -29.78
CA PRO A 487 25.45 -19.60 -28.41
C PRO A 487 26.93 -19.23 -28.28
N LEU A 488 27.78 -19.58 -29.25
CA LEU A 488 29.21 -19.24 -29.21
C LEU A 488 29.47 -17.73 -29.33
N ALA A 489 28.56 -17.00 -29.97
CA ALA A 489 28.61 -15.54 -30.10
C ALA A 489 27.89 -14.82 -28.95
N ALA A 490 27.17 -15.56 -28.10
CA ALA A 490 26.29 -15.06 -27.06
C ALA A 490 27.01 -14.64 -25.78
N ILE A 491 28.16 -13.98 -25.91
CA ILE A 491 29.02 -13.73 -24.76
C ILE A 491 29.17 -12.25 -24.53
N ASN A 492 28.94 -11.84 -23.28
CA ASN A 492 29.12 -10.45 -22.87
C ASN A 492 30.59 -10.01 -23.10
N SER A 493 30.79 -8.95 -23.86
CA SER A 493 32.13 -8.40 -24.14
C SER A 493 32.74 -7.73 -22.91
N ASN A 494 31.90 -7.31 -21.96
CA ASN A 494 32.30 -6.55 -20.78
C ASN A 494 32.28 -7.39 -19.48
N GLY A 495 32.12 -8.71 -19.62
CA GLY A 495 31.98 -9.67 -18.53
C GLY A 495 33.29 -10.22 -17.97
N ASN A 496 33.19 -11.16 -17.02
CA ASN A 496 34.33 -11.85 -16.41
C ASN A 496 35.00 -12.81 -17.42
N ASN A 497 36.19 -12.43 -17.88
CA ASN A 497 36.95 -13.17 -18.89
C ASN A 497 37.19 -14.65 -18.55
N ILE A 498 37.42 -15.00 -17.27
CA ILE A 498 37.71 -16.39 -16.87
C ILE A 498 36.50 -17.29 -17.03
N ILE A 499 35.32 -16.82 -16.59
CA ILE A 499 34.06 -17.56 -16.70
C ILE A 499 33.72 -17.73 -18.18
N LYS A 500 33.81 -16.63 -18.94
CA LYS A 500 33.61 -16.58 -20.38
C LYS A 500 34.44 -17.60 -21.16
N GLU A 501 35.76 -17.63 -20.95
CA GLU A 501 36.66 -18.56 -21.63
C GLU A 501 36.33 -20.01 -21.26
N SER A 502 35.95 -20.26 -20.00
CA SER A 502 35.55 -21.59 -19.53
C SER A 502 34.27 -22.08 -20.21
N LYS A 503 33.26 -21.22 -20.33
CA LYS A 503 31.99 -21.51 -21.02
C LYS A 503 32.23 -21.81 -22.50
N GLN A 504 33.05 -20.99 -23.19
CA GLN A 504 33.44 -21.21 -24.58
C GLN A 504 34.16 -22.53 -24.79
N LYS A 505 35.15 -22.82 -23.94
CA LYS A 505 35.94 -24.04 -24.04
C LYS A 505 35.05 -25.28 -23.96
N ILE A 506 34.11 -25.32 -23.01
CA ILE A 506 33.17 -26.44 -22.89
C ILE A 506 32.32 -26.60 -24.15
N LEU A 507 31.81 -25.49 -24.71
CA LEU A 507 30.99 -25.54 -25.91
C LEU A 507 31.78 -26.01 -27.14
N MET A 508 33.05 -25.60 -27.27
CA MET A 508 33.94 -26.04 -28.35
C MET A 508 34.35 -27.50 -28.19
N ASP A 509 34.68 -27.92 -26.97
CA ASP A 509 35.12 -29.29 -26.68
C ASP A 509 33.97 -30.30 -26.79
N TRP A 510 32.71 -29.89 -26.57
CA TRP A 510 31.53 -30.74 -26.78
C TRP A 510 31.20 -30.98 -28.26
N LYS A 511 31.68 -30.12 -29.17
CA LYS A 511 31.51 -30.29 -30.62
C LYS A 511 32.57 -31.20 -31.25
N LYS A 512 33.65 -31.49 -30.53
CA LYS A 512 34.69 -32.45 -30.93
C LYS A 512 34.29 -33.84 -30.47
#